data_AF-A0A951G4U3-F1
#
_entry.id   AF-A0A951G4U3-F1
#
_cell.length_a   1.000
_cell.length_b   1.000
_cell.length_c   1.000
_cell.angle_alpha   90.00
_cell.angle_beta   90.00
_cell.angle_gamma   90.00
#
_symmetry.space_group_name_H-M   'P 1'
#
loop_
_entity.id
_entity.type
_entity.pdbx_description
1 polymer ?
#
loop_
_entity_poly.entity_id
_entity_poly.type
_entity_poly.pdbx_seq_one_letter_code
_entity_poly.pdbx_strand_id
1 'polypeptide(L)'
;MLSLHPLRPPRAAATPAWPTFSGTASLVGTSSSGVTVYVDEALGQPALQNAQDLLASADTVVAQNNAIFGITGGAVDVIVYAIGGATDGTGGADHGGCDFTTGNAIEVDASYGSPNRVIGLFEAELSECAMKGNLCGYSTGEALSRWCAAVVSSNALSDYATAPIWAQSGMPNWVDQTEHTDQDAVSTGCGMAFISWLLSQGHRLSQIAQAMVALGDSGTLAGLYARITGDAATNAWPKFQAALAALPGGVTTDDPFNGMSQA
;
A
#
# COMPACT_ATOMS: atom_id res chain seq x y z
N MET A 1 -15.47 9.11 56.07
CA MET A 1 -14.38 8.51 55.28
C MET A 1 -14.99 7.82 54.08
N LEU A 2 -14.94 8.44 52.90
CA LEU A 2 -15.33 7.78 51.65
C LEU A 2 -14.10 7.07 51.08
N SER A 3 -14.21 5.75 50.93
CA SER A 3 -13.20 4.92 50.27
C SER A 3 -13.25 5.17 48.76
N LEU A 4 -12.24 5.85 48.23
CA LEU A 4 -11.98 5.95 46.80
C LEU A 4 -11.54 4.56 46.32
N HIS A 5 -12.42 3.87 45.60
CA HIS A 5 -12.02 2.68 44.87
C HIS A 5 -11.05 3.10 43.75
N PRO A 6 -9.88 2.48 43.63
CA PRO A 6 -8.99 2.75 42.50
C PRO A 6 -9.73 2.41 41.21
N LEU A 7 -9.69 3.34 40.26
CA LEU A 7 -10.17 3.13 38.89
C LEU A 7 -9.50 1.87 38.36
N ARG A 8 -10.33 0.90 37.96
CA ARG A 8 -9.86 -0.33 37.32
C ARG A 8 -9.03 0.08 36.10
N PRO A 9 -7.79 -0.42 35.94
CA PRO A 9 -7.02 -0.13 34.73
C PRO A 9 -7.86 -0.54 33.51
N PRO A 10 -7.82 0.25 32.42
CA PRO A 10 -8.51 -0.15 31.20
C PRO A 10 -8.07 -1.57 30.85
N ARG A 11 -9.05 -2.43 30.59
CA ARG A 11 -8.80 -3.79 30.11
C ARG A 11 -7.99 -3.62 28.84
N ALA A 12 -6.75 -4.14 28.82
CA ALA A 12 -5.98 -4.24 27.59
C ALA A 12 -6.90 -4.83 26.53
N ALA A 13 -7.06 -4.14 25.41
CA ALA A 13 -7.76 -4.70 24.26
C ALA A 13 -7.12 -6.07 23.98
N ALA A 14 -7.95 -7.09 23.78
CA ALA A 14 -7.41 -8.38 23.38
C ALA A 14 -6.64 -8.16 22.08
N THR A 15 -5.40 -8.66 22.00
CA THR A 15 -4.60 -8.61 20.77
C THR A 15 -5.44 -9.18 19.62
N PRO A 16 -5.47 -8.51 18.45
CA PRO A 16 -6.21 -9.03 17.30
C PRO A 16 -5.66 -10.40 16.88
N ALA A 17 -6.49 -11.16 16.16
CA ALA A 17 -6.04 -12.37 15.51
C ALA A 17 -5.24 -11.98 14.26
N TRP A 18 -3.94 -12.22 14.30
CA TRP A 18 -3.04 -11.93 13.20
C TRP A 18 -3.13 -13.01 12.11
N PRO A 19 -3.03 -12.65 10.81
CA PRO A 19 -3.03 -13.62 9.71
C PRO A 19 -2.03 -14.77 9.88
N THR A 20 -0.77 -14.46 10.20
CA THR A 20 0.33 -15.43 10.27
C THR A 20 1.18 -15.33 11.54
N PHE A 21 1.20 -14.18 12.22
CA PHE A 21 1.99 -14.00 13.43
C PHE A 21 1.48 -14.90 14.57
N SER A 22 2.41 -15.68 15.14
CA SER A 22 2.14 -16.65 16.20
C SER A 22 3.01 -16.44 17.45
N GLY A 23 3.77 -15.34 17.51
CA GLY A 23 4.63 -14.99 18.63
C GLY A 23 3.90 -14.25 19.76
N THR A 24 4.69 -13.54 20.58
CA THR A 24 4.15 -12.68 21.65
C THR A 24 4.17 -11.23 21.19
N ALA A 25 3.00 -10.64 21.02
CA ALA A 25 2.85 -9.25 20.66
C ALA A 25 2.86 -8.34 21.91
N SER A 26 3.74 -7.34 21.90
CA SER A 26 3.76 -6.26 22.88
C SER A 26 3.12 -5.00 22.30
N LEU A 27 2.21 -4.36 23.05
CA LEU A 27 1.58 -3.10 22.65
C LEU A 27 2.59 -1.95 22.76
N VAL A 28 2.77 -1.20 21.67
CA VAL A 28 3.60 0.02 21.64
C VAL A 28 2.75 1.25 21.93
N GLY A 29 1.56 1.36 21.31
CA GLY A 29 0.62 2.45 21.57
C GLY A 29 -0.47 2.55 20.50
N THR A 30 -1.33 3.56 20.63
CA THR A 30 -2.39 3.85 19.66
C THR A 30 -2.31 5.32 19.26
N SER A 31 -2.33 5.59 17.95
CA SER A 31 -2.33 6.93 17.38
C SER A 31 -3.70 7.62 17.51
N SER A 32 -3.77 8.93 17.27
CA SER A 32 -5.05 9.65 17.35
C SER A 32 -6.01 9.31 16.20
N SER A 33 -5.46 8.85 15.07
CA SER A 33 -6.19 8.36 13.91
C SER A 33 -6.67 6.91 14.05
N GLY A 34 -6.36 6.22 15.16
CA GLY A 34 -6.83 4.87 15.43
C GLY A 34 -5.94 3.74 14.90
N VAL A 35 -4.63 3.99 14.73
CA VAL A 35 -3.65 2.93 14.45
C VAL A 35 -3.08 2.41 15.76
N THR A 36 -3.38 1.17 16.13
CA THR A 36 -2.77 0.51 17.29
C THR A 36 -1.55 -0.29 16.84
N VAL A 37 -0.37 0.05 17.34
CA VAL A 37 0.88 -0.59 16.93
C VAL A 37 1.36 -1.58 17.98
N TYR A 38 1.70 -2.77 17.52
CA TYR A 38 2.29 -3.88 18.25
C TYR A 38 3.66 -4.24 17.67
N VAL A 39 4.46 -4.96 18.44
CA VAL A 39 5.76 -5.50 18.01
C VAL A 39 5.96 -6.90 18.57
N ASP A 40 6.66 -7.76 17.83
CA ASP A 40 7.14 -9.04 18.34
C ASP A 40 8.23 -8.84 19.42
N GLU A 41 7.94 -9.30 20.63
CA GLU A 41 8.87 -9.21 21.77
C GLU A 41 10.20 -9.92 21.52
N ALA A 42 10.20 -10.98 20.71
CA ALA A 42 11.40 -11.78 20.46
C ALA A 42 12.50 -11.01 19.69
N LEU A 43 12.12 -9.94 18.98
CA LEU A 43 13.03 -9.16 18.13
C LEU A 43 13.77 -8.04 18.88
N GLY A 44 13.32 -7.72 20.10
CA GLY A 44 13.99 -6.77 20.99
C GLY A 44 13.99 -5.32 20.50
N GLN A 45 14.99 -4.55 20.93
CA GLN A 45 15.02 -3.10 20.78
C GLN A 45 14.96 -2.58 19.32
N PRO A 46 15.63 -3.21 18.33
CA PRO A 46 15.56 -2.72 16.95
C PRO A 46 14.14 -2.78 16.35
N ALA A 47 13.39 -3.86 16.58
CA ALA A 47 11.99 -3.94 16.14
C ALA A 47 11.10 -2.97 16.92
N LEU A 48 11.33 -2.81 18.23
CA LEU A 48 10.62 -1.81 19.02
C LEU A 48 10.83 -0.40 18.47
N GLN A 49 12.05 -0.07 18.00
CA GLN A 49 12.31 1.21 17.35
C GLN A 49 11.52 1.36 16.04
N ASN A 50 11.49 0.33 15.17
CA ASN A 50 10.65 0.37 13.97
C ASN A 50 9.17 0.61 14.30
N ALA A 51 8.63 -0.06 15.31
CA ALA A 51 7.24 0.09 15.73
C ALA A 51 6.96 1.48 16.33
N GLN A 52 7.91 2.06 17.08
CA GLN A 52 7.82 3.43 17.57
C GLN A 52 7.86 4.47 16.45
N ASP A 53 8.72 4.28 15.46
CA ASP A 53 8.82 5.17 14.29
C ASP A 53 7.54 5.11 13.44
N LEU A 54 6.97 3.91 13.28
CA LEU A 54 5.66 3.72 12.65
C LEU A 54 4.55 4.44 13.43
N LEU A 55 4.47 4.23 14.75
CA LEU A 55 3.48 4.88 15.61
C LEU A 55 3.58 6.42 15.55
N ALA A 56 4.80 6.95 15.53
CA ALA A 56 5.05 8.39 15.41
C ALA A 56 4.59 8.96 14.05
N SER A 57 4.57 8.14 13.00
CA SER A 57 4.18 8.54 11.64
C SER A 57 2.72 8.24 11.31
N ALA A 58 2.06 7.37 12.09
CA ALA A 58 0.75 6.79 11.80
C ALA A 58 -0.34 7.82 11.46
N ASP A 59 -0.45 8.90 12.24
CA ASP A 59 -1.47 9.94 11.99
C ASP A 59 -1.26 10.66 10.65
N THR A 60 0.01 10.83 10.23
CA THR A 60 0.34 11.45 8.93
C THR A 60 0.02 10.50 7.79
N VAL A 61 0.39 9.21 7.93
CA VAL A 61 0.10 8.15 6.95
C VAL A 61 -1.40 8.04 6.71
N VAL A 62 -2.19 7.91 7.79
CA VAL A 62 -3.67 7.85 7.68
C VAL A 62 -4.25 9.10 7.04
N ALA A 63 -3.73 10.30 7.36
CA ALA A 63 -4.20 11.53 6.75
C ALA A 63 -3.93 11.58 5.24
N GLN A 64 -2.75 11.13 4.80
CA GLN A 64 -2.38 11.05 3.38
C GLN A 64 -3.23 10.01 2.64
N ASN A 65 -3.36 8.82 3.21
CA ASN A 65 -4.19 7.74 2.67
C ASN A 65 -5.65 8.20 2.48
N ASN A 66 -6.24 8.78 3.54
CA ASN A 66 -7.60 9.35 3.48
C ASN A 66 -7.74 10.44 2.39
N ALA A 67 -6.71 11.27 2.19
CA ALA A 67 -6.72 12.30 1.16
C ALA A 67 -6.61 11.72 -0.26
N ILE A 68 -5.82 10.66 -0.45
CA ILE A 68 -5.71 9.93 -1.73
C ILE A 68 -7.08 9.33 -2.08
N PHE A 69 -7.66 8.56 -1.16
CA PHE A 69 -8.91 7.84 -1.43
C PHE A 69 -10.17 8.69 -1.25
N GLY A 70 -10.08 9.89 -0.69
CA GLY A 70 -11.23 10.76 -0.45
C GLY A 70 -12.21 10.16 0.56
N ILE A 71 -11.70 9.55 1.63
CA ILE A 71 -12.48 8.82 2.63
C ILE A 71 -12.20 9.29 4.06
N THR A 72 -12.98 8.78 4.99
CA THR A 72 -12.58 8.65 6.40
C THR A 72 -12.36 7.16 6.65
N GLY A 73 -11.11 6.76 6.83
CA GLY A 73 -10.73 5.37 7.10
C GLY A 73 -11.24 4.85 8.45
N GLY A 74 -10.97 3.58 8.71
CA GLY A 74 -11.27 2.91 9.98
C GLY A 74 -10.02 2.72 10.84
N ALA A 75 -10.25 2.26 12.08
CA ALA A 75 -9.16 1.86 12.96
C ALA A 75 -8.51 0.57 12.45
N VAL A 76 -7.19 0.47 12.62
CA VAL A 76 -6.41 -0.72 12.28
C VAL A 76 -5.45 -1.06 13.42
N ASP A 77 -5.16 -2.34 13.57
CA ASP A 77 -4.10 -2.84 14.40
C ASP A 77 -2.95 -3.30 13.50
N VAL A 78 -1.72 -2.94 13.86
CA VAL A 78 -0.52 -3.25 13.07
C VAL A 78 0.48 -3.97 13.96
N ILE A 79 1.11 -5.04 13.46
CA ILE A 79 2.24 -5.69 14.13
C ILE A 79 3.51 -5.63 13.29
N VAL A 80 4.61 -5.20 13.92
CA VAL A 80 5.95 -5.27 13.33
C VAL A 80 6.65 -6.53 13.82
N TYR A 81 7.00 -7.44 12.91
CA TYR A 81 7.73 -8.68 13.21
C TYR A 81 8.54 -9.16 12.00
N ALA A 82 9.23 -10.30 12.12
CA ALA A 82 10.09 -10.85 11.08
C ALA A 82 9.30 -11.77 10.14
N ILE A 83 8.67 -11.21 9.10
CA ILE A 83 7.95 -11.97 8.08
C ILE A 83 8.97 -12.80 7.29
N GLY A 84 8.77 -14.12 7.25
CA GLY A 84 9.75 -15.04 6.65
C GLY A 84 11.07 -15.18 7.42
N GLY A 85 11.18 -14.59 8.62
CA GLY A 85 12.34 -14.69 9.51
C GLY A 85 13.46 -13.69 9.25
N ALA A 86 13.33 -12.82 8.25
CA ALA A 86 14.25 -11.70 8.00
C ALA A 86 13.82 -10.44 8.77
N THR A 87 14.71 -9.44 8.84
CA THR A 87 14.44 -8.13 9.50
C THR A 87 14.97 -6.96 8.67
N ASP A 88 15.00 -7.17 7.36
CA ASP A 88 15.39 -6.19 6.35
C ASP A 88 14.17 -5.66 5.57
N GLY A 89 12.97 -6.09 5.93
CA GLY A 89 11.71 -5.70 5.31
C GLY A 89 11.50 -6.36 3.95
N THR A 90 12.19 -7.46 3.62
CA THR A 90 12.00 -8.21 2.36
C THR A 90 10.80 -9.14 2.41
N GLY A 91 10.30 -9.47 3.60
CA GLY A 91 9.10 -10.26 3.80
C GLY A 91 7.82 -9.55 3.40
N GLY A 92 7.85 -8.23 3.22
CA GLY A 92 6.70 -7.43 2.76
C GLY A 92 5.73 -7.10 3.90
N ALA A 93 4.45 -7.06 3.56
CA ALA A 93 3.35 -6.91 4.51
C ALA A 93 2.18 -7.79 4.06
N ASP A 94 1.23 -8.01 4.95
CA ASP A 94 0.06 -8.87 4.71
C ASP A 94 -1.12 -8.41 5.58
N HIS A 95 -2.33 -8.75 5.17
CA HIS A 95 -3.57 -8.53 5.92
C HIS A 95 -4.67 -9.50 5.46
N GLY A 96 -5.60 -9.80 6.36
CA GLY A 96 -6.57 -10.90 6.16
C GLY A 96 -7.80 -10.59 5.30
N GLY A 97 -7.94 -9.38 4.75
CA GLY A 97 -9.15 -8.98 4.01
C GLY A 97 -9.08 -7.58 3.42
N CYS A 98 -10.00 -7.19 2.55
CA CYS A 98 -9.82 -6.01 1.71
C CYS A 98 -10.48 -4.71 2.24
N ASP A 99 -10.77 -4.62 3.54
CA ASP A 99 -11.41 -3.43 4.15
C ASP A 99 -11.05 -3.24 5.63
N PHE A 100 -11.45 -2.10 6.20
CA PHE A 100 -11.24 -1.79 7.62
C PHE A 100 -12.04 -2.67 8.62
N THR A 101 -12.78 -3.69 8.15
CA THR A 101 -13.52 -4.61 9.02
C THR A 101 -12.89 -6.00 9.06
N THR A 102 -12.33 -6.45 7.94
CA THR A 102 -11.78 -7.79 7.75
C THR A 102 -10.27 -7.80 7.51
N GLY A 103 -9.72 -6.69 7.00
CA GLY A 103 -8.28 -6.44 6.79
C GLY A 103 -7.64 -5.55 7.85
N ASN A 104 -8.35 -5.22 8.92
CA ASN A 104 -7.86 -4.25 9.90
C ASN A 104 -6.75 -4.78 10.82
N ALA A 105 -6.31 -6.02 10.65
CA ALA A 105 -5.12 -6.59 11.30
C ALA A 105 -4.01 -6.71 10.25
N ILE A 106 -3.07 -5.76 10.29
CA ILE A 106 -1.99 -5.60 9.32
C ILE A 106 -0.68 -6.14 9.90
N GLU A 107 -0.02 -6.97 9.13
CA GLU A 107 1.29 -7.57 9.42
C GLU A 107 2.35 -6.84 8.59
N VAL A 108 3.39 -6.31 9.24
CA VAL A 108 4.46 -5.55 8.56
C VAL A 108 5.82 -6.14 8.91
N ASP A 109 6.63 -6.43 7.88
CA ASP A 109 7.98 -6.91 8.09
C ASP A 109 8.88 -5.83 8.73
N ALA A 110 9.63 -6.24 9.74
CA ALA A 110 10.60 -5.39 10.40
C ALA A 110 11.73 -5.04 9.43
N SER A 111 12.21 -3.80 9.47
CA SER A 111 13.35 -3.36 8.67
C SER A 111 14.26 -2.47 9.51
N TYR A 112 15.26 -3.10 10.13
CA TYR A 112 16.10 -2.43 11.12
C TYR A 112 16.86 -1.25 10.52
N GLY A 113 16.74 -0.10 11.16
CA GLY A 113 17.37 1.15 10.70
C GLY A 113 16.71 1.79 9.47
N SER A 114 15.62 1.22 8.96
CA SER A 114 14.92 1.68 7.75
C SER A 114 13.44 1.98 8.03
N PRO A 115 13.12 2.99 8.86
CA PRO A 115 11.75 3.29 9.28
C PRO A 115 10.81 3.60 8.11
N ASN A 116 11.31 4.30 7.07
CA ASN A 116 10.48 4.60 5.89
C ASN A 116 10.08 3.33 5.13
N ARG A 117 10.87 2.26 5.18
CA ARG A 117 10.47 0.98 4.58
C ARG A 117 9.27 0.39 5.31
N VAL A 118 9.31 0.34 6.64
CA VAL A 118 8.20 -0.13 7.48
C VAL A 118 6.95 0.73 7.27
N ILE A 119 7.10 2.05 7.16
CA ILE A 119 6.01 2.97 6.84
C ILE A 119 5.42 2.70 5.45
N GLY A 120 6.27 2.46 4.44
CA GLY A 120 5.83 2.13 3.09
C GLY A 120 5.06 0.81 3.02
N LEU A 121 5.57 -0.22 3.70
CA LEU A 121 4.90 -1.52 3.82
C LEU A 121 3.54 -1.38 4.50
N PHE A 122 3.46 -0.63 5.59
CA PHE A 122 2.17 -0.32 6.25
C PHE A 122 1.20 0.42 5.31
N GLU A 123 1.67 1.44 4.57
CA GLU A 123 0.80 2.21 3.67
C GLU A 123 0.27 1.36 2.51
N ALA A 124 1.03 0.38 2.02
CA ALA A 124 0.55 -0.53 0.99
C ALA A 124 -0.73 -1.25 1.47
N GLU A 125 -0.68 -1.89 2.63
CA GLU A 125 -1.84 -2.62 3.19
C GLU A 125 -2.97 -1.68 3.63
N LEU A 126 -2.63 -0.53 4.22
CA LEU A 126 -3.64 0.47 4.60
C LEU A 126 -4.41 0.99 3.38
N SER A 127 -3.72 1.15 2.25
CA SER A 127 -4.35 1.54 0.98
C SER A 127 -5.35 0.50 0.51
N GLU A 128 -5.06 -0.78 0.66
CA GLU A 128 -5.99 -1.85 0.31
C GLU A 128 -7.25 -1.83 1.18
N CYS A 129 -7.11 -1.59 2.48
CA CYS A 129 -8.25 -1.35 3.37
C CYS A 129 -9.12 -0.16 2.88
N ALA A 130 -8.48 0.88 2.33
CA ALA A 130 -9.15 2.07 1.80
C ALA A 130 -9.88 1.83 0.46
N MET A 131 -9.63 0.72 -0.22
CA MET A 131 -10.32 0.33 -1.47
C MET A 131 -11.72 -0.29 -1.23
N LYS A 132 -12.15 -0.39 0.04
CA LYS A 132 -13.52 -0.74 0.47
C LYS A 132 -14.00 -2.10 -0.03
N GLY A 133 -13.15 -3.11 0.09
CA GLY A 133 -13.47 -4.47 -0.34
C GLY A 133 -13.37 -4.70 -1.84
N ASN A 134 -12.87 -3.72 -2.60
CA ASN A 134 -12.59 -3.86 -4.02
C ASN A 134 -11.08 -3.83 -4.27
N LEU A 135 -10.65 -4.29 -5.45
CA LEU A 135 -9.30 -4.21 -6.01
C LEU A 135 -8.20 -4.98 -5.27
N CYS A 136 -8.31 -5.20 -3.97
CA CYS A 136 -7.36 -6.02 -3.22
C CYS A 136 -7.42 -7.49 -3.67
N GLY A 137 -6.26 -8.12 -3.81
CA GLY A 137 -6.12 -9.40 -4.51
C GLY A 137 -6.11 -9.32 -6.04
N TYR A 138 -6.11 -8.11 -6.63
CA TYR A 138 -6.04 -7.91 -8.08
C TYR A 138 -4.86 -7.00 -8.46
N SER A 139 -4.35 -7.16 -9.68
CA SER A 139 -3.17 -6.43 -10.15
C SER A 139 -3.33 -4.90 -10.17
N THR A 140 -4.56 -4.41 -10.32
CA THR A 140 -4.85 -2.97 -10.28
C THR A 140 -4.86 -2.41 -8.86
N GLY A 141 -5.27 -3.21 -7.87
CA GLY A 141 -5.18 -2.85 -6.45
C GLY A 141 -3.72 -2.82 -6.01
N GLU A 142 -2.97 -3.88 -6.29
CA GLU A 142 -1.54 -3.98 -5.94
C GLU A 142 -0.71 -2.85 -6.57
N ALA A 143 -0.96 -2.51 -7.84
CA ALA A 143 -0.29 -1.37 -8.44
C ALA A 143 -0.65 -0.04 -7.74
N LEU A 144 -1.92 0.12 -7.33
CA LEU A 144 -2.37 1.35 -6.67
C LEU A 144 -1.83 1.46 -5.24
N SER A 145 -1.84 0.38 -4.45
CA SER A 145 -1.31 0.34 -3.08
C SER A 145 0.19 0.66 -3.07
N ARG A 146 0.96 0.10 -4.01
CA ARG A 146 2.38 0.41 -4.19
C ARG A 146 2.65 1.86 -4.56
N TRP A 147 1.81 2.48 -5.39
CA TRP A 147 1.92 3.92 -5.68
C TRP A 147 1.66 4.78 -4.44
N CYS A 148 0.68 4.41 -3.62
CA CYS A 148 0.42 5.09 -2.35
C CYS A 148 1.63 4.95 -1.41
N ALA A 149 2.16 3.73 -1.25
CA ALA A 149 3.36 3.47 -0.48
C ALA A 149 4.57 4.27 -0.99
N ALA A 150 4.77 4.36 -2.31
CA ALA A 150 5.86 5.11 -2.91
C ALA A 150 5.76 6.62 -2.59
N VAL A 151 4.55 7.20 -2.64
CA VAL A 151 4.34 8.61 -2.29
C VAL A 151 4.54 8.88 -0.79
N VAL A 152 3.94 8.06 0.07
CA VAL A 152 3.97 8.26 1.53
C VAL A 152 5.37 8.03 2.10
N SER A 153 6.09 7.02 1.60
CA SER A 153 7.40 6.63 2.12
C SER A 153 8.60 7.29 1.43
N SER A 154 8.36 8.22 0.48
CA SER A 154 9.42 8.77 -0.39
C SER A 154 10.17 7.67 -1.15
N ASN A 155 9.42 6.73 -1.72
CA ASN A 155 9.89 5.60 -2.51
C ASN A 155 10.85 4.64 -1.78
N ALA A 156 10.63 4.42 -0.49
CA ALA A 156 11.48 3.53 0.32
C ALA A 156 11.42 2.04 -0.10
N LEU A 157 10.45 1.69 -0.95
CA LEU A 157 10.26 0.34 -1.51
C LEU A 157 10.75 0.21 -2.96
N SER A 158 11.65 1.09 -3.42
CA SER A 158 12.11 1.09 -4.83
C SER A 158 12.70 -0.24 -5.32
N ASP A 159 13.18 -1.09 -4.43
CA ASP A 159 13.70 -2.44 -4.71
C ASP A 159 12.59 -3.48 -4.95
N TYR A 160 11.33 -3.19 -4.62
CA TYR A 160 10.16 -4.00 -4.99
C TYR A 160 9.73 -3.81 -6.45
N ALA A 161 10.48 -3.06 -7.27
CA ALA A 161 10.04 -2.65 -8.60
C ALA A 161 9.61 -3.82 -9.51
N THR A 162 8.43 -3.69 -10.12
CA THR A 162 7.79 -4.70 -10.99
C THR A 162 7.67 -4.26 -12.44
N ALA A 163 7.57 -2.96 -12.72
CA ALA A 163 7.52 -2.44 -14.09
C ALA A 163 8.71 -2.88 -14.97
N PRO A 164 9.96 -2.96 -14.46
CA PRO A 164 11.07 -3.50 -15.24
C PRO A 164 10.88 -4.98 -15.60
N ILE A 165 10.26 -5.77 -14.73
CA ILE A 165 9.95 -7.19 -14.97
C ILE A 165 8.91 -7.29 -16.09
N TRP A 166 7.82 -6.52 -16.00
CA TRP A 166 6.82 -6.44 -17.05
C TRP A 166 7.41 -6.07 -18.42
N ALA A 167 8.31 -5.09 -18.45
CA ALA A 167 8.99 -4.67 -19.67
C ALA A 167 9.88 -5.78 -20.26
N GLN A 168 10.64 -6.48 -19.42
CA GLN A 168 11.48 -7.61 -19.82
C GLN A 168 10.65 -8.81 -20.32
N SER A 169 9.44 -8.97 -19.82
CA SER A 169 8.46 -9.97 -20.27
C SER A 169 7.78 -9.62 -21.60
N GLY A 170 8.24 -8.58 -22.30
CA GLY A 170 7.72 -8.17 -23.61
C GLY A 170 6.50 -7.25 -23.54
N MET A 171 6.26 -6.60 -22.39
CA MET A 171 5.17 -5.65 -22.18
C MET A 171 3.77 -6.19 -22.56
N PRO A 172 3.35 -7.36 -22.03
CA PRO A 172 2.00 -7.87 -22.28
C PRO A 172 0.94 -6.84 -21.85
N ASN A 173 -0.16 -6.73 -22.61
CA ASN A 173 -1.21 -5.77 -22.37
C ASN A 173 -2.06 -6.19 -21.16
N TRP A 174 -1.77 -5.60 -20.00
CA TRP A 174 -2.61 -5.64 -18.79
C TRP A 174 -3.36 -4.31 -18.58
N VAL A 175 -3.42 -3.45 -19.60
CA VAL A 175 -4.19 -2.21 -19.54
C VAL A 175 -5.67 -2.47 -19.83
N ASP A 176 -5.96 -3.37 -20.76
CA ASP A 176 -7.33 -3.70 -21.18
C ASP A 176 -7.97 -4.85 -20.36
N GLN A 177 -7.24 -5.39 -19.38
CA GLN A 177 -7.68 -6.52 -18.55
C GLN A 177 -7.11 -6.41 -17.14
N THR A 178 -7.85 -6.92 -16.17
CA THR A 178 -7.42 -6.98 -14.78
C THR A 178 -7.12 -8.42 -14.43
N GLU A 179 -5.96 -8.66 -13.84
CA GLU A 179 -5.61 -10.00 -13.38
C GLU A 179 -6.18 -10.20 -11.97
N HIS A 180 -6.76 -11.37 -11.74
CA HIS A 180 -7.38 -11.74 -10.46
C HIS A 180 -6.35 -12.34 -9.48
N THR A 181 -5.17 -11.71 -9.44
CA THR A 181 -4.14 -11.89 -8.44
C THR A 181 -3.29 -10.62 -8.36
N ASP A 182 -2.77 -10.33 -7.19
CA ASP A 182 -1.75 -9.33 -6.87
C ASP A 182 -0.32 -9.92 -6.88
N GLN A 183 -0.19 -11.25 -7.00
CA GLN A 183 1.10 -11.95 -6.87
C GLN A 183 1.92 -11.99 -8.16
N ASP A 184 1.36 -11.59 -9.31
CA ASP A 184 2.10 -11.55 -10.58
C ASP A 184 2.75 -10.17 -10.79
N ALA A 185 4.08 -10.16 -10.65
CA ALA A 185 4.91 -8.99 -10.95
C ALA A 185 4.71 -8.44 -12.37
N VAL A 186 4.31 -9.24 -13.35
CA VAL A 186 4.12 -8.78 -14.74
C VAL A 186 2.86 -7.93 -14.88
N SER A 187 1.73 -8.33 -14.32
CA SER A 187 0.49 -7.55 -14.40
C SER A 187 0.55 -6.32 -13.49
N THR A 188 1.07 -6.48 -12.26
CA THR A 188 1.34 -5.36 -11.34
C THR A 188 2.30 -4.36 -11.97
N GLY A 189 3.38 -4.81 -12.60
CA GLY A 189 4.37 -3.95 -13.26
C GLY A 189 3.79 -3.11 -14.40
N CYS A 190 2.84 -3.67 -15.16
CA CYS A 190 2.09 -2.91 -16.16
C CYS A 190 1.30 -1.78 -15.50
N GLY A 191 0.60 -2.08 -14.40
CA GLY A 191 -0.14 -1.09 -13.61
C GLY A 191 0.75 0.02 -13.05
N MET A 192 1.90 -0.34 -12.48
CA MET A 192 2.87 0.63 -11.96
C MET A 192 3.30 1.63 -13.04
N ALA A 193 3.74 1.14 -14.20
CA ALA A 193 4.16 1.99 -15.32
C ALA A 193 2.99 2.81 -15.91
N PHE A 194 1.78 2.25 -15.94
CA PHE A 194 0.61 2.96 -16.45
C PHE A 194 0.20 4.13 -15.54
N ILE A 195 0.20 3.93 -14.22
CA ILE A 195 -0.08 4.99 -13.26
C ILE A 195 1.02 6.07 -13.31
N SER A 196 2.30 5.69 -13.43
CA SER A 196 3.41 6.63 -13.69
C SER A 196 3.11 7.54 -14.90
N TRP A 197 2.63 6.93 -16.00
CA TRP A 197 2.28 7.66 -17.20
C TRP A 197 1.14 8.66 -16.97
N LEU A 198 0.05 8.24 -16.33
CA LEU A 198 -1.07 9.13 -15.99
C LEU A 198 -0.64 10.29 -15.08
N LEU A 199 0.21 10.02 -14.09
CA LEU A 199 0.78 11.04 -13.20
C LEU A 199 1.62 12.05 -14.01
N SER A 200 2.45 11.59 -14.95
CA SER A 200 3.25 12.47 -15.81
C SER A 200 2.41 13.36 -16.75
N GLN A 201 1.14 12.98 -17.00
CA GLN A 201 0.16 13.79 -17.72
C GLN A 201 -0.56 14.81 -16.83
N GLY A 202 -0.22 14.88 -15.54
CA GLY A 202 -0.78 15.84 -14.57
C GLY A 202 -2.05 15.35 -13.87
N HIS A 203 -2.41 14.07 -13.99
CA HIS A 203 -3.48 13.48 -13.18
C HIS A 203 -2.95 13.20 -11.78
N ARG A 204 -3.65 13.67 -10.74
CA ARG A 204 -3.23 13.47 -9.35
C ARG A 204 -3.49 12.03 -8.90
N LEU A 205 -2.65 11.49 -8.02
CA LEU A 205 -2.84 10.14 -7.46
C LEU A 205 -4.23 9.98 -6.83
N SER A 206 -4.76 11.01 -6.15
CA SER A 206 -6.12 10.94 -5.59
C SER A 206 -7.22 10.77 -6.64
N GLN A 207 -7.05 11.39 -7.82
CA GLN A 207 -8.02 11.25 -8.92
C GLN A 207 -7.98 9.83 -9.49
N ILE A 208 -6.77 9.28 -9.63
CA ILE A 208 -6.54 7.91 -10.10
C ILE A 208 -7.14 6.91 -9.11
N ALA A 209 -6.77 7.01 -7.81
CA ALA A 209 -7.22 6.10 -6.77
C ALA A 209 -8.76 6.05 -6.67
N GLN A 210 -9.40 7.22 -6.55
CA GLN A 210 -10.86 7.31 -6.45
C GLN A 210 -11.57 6.79 -7.70
N ALA A 211 -11.02 7.07 -8.89
CA ALA A 211 -11.59 6.59 -10.15
C ALA A 211 -11.45 5.06 -10.27
N MET A 212 -10.31 4.51 -9.88
CA MET A 212 -10.04 3.07 -9.93
C MET A 212 -10.93 2.30 -8.94
N VAL A 213 -11.01 2.74 -7.68
CA VAL A 213 -11.89 2.13 -6.67
C VAL A 213 -13.35 2.12 -7.14
N ALA A 214 -13.81 3.21 -7.76
CA ALA A 214 -15.18 3.28 -8.25
C ALA A 214 -15.42 2.49 -9.55
N LEU A 215 -14.40 1.90 -10.18
CA LEU A 215 -14.58 0.88 -11.24
C LEU A 215 -14.73 -0.54 -10.65
N GLY A 216 -14.24 -0.77 -9.43
CA GLY A 216 -14.33 -2.06 -8.74
C GLY A 216 -13.45 -3.15 -9.36
N ASP A 217 -13.62 -4.39 -8.90
CA ASP A 217 -12.76 -5.56 -9.23
C ASP A 217 -12.64 -5.87 -10.72
N SER A 218 -13.69 -5.59 -11.50
CA SER A 218 -13.69 -5.79 -12.96
C SER A 218 -13.22 -4.56 -13.75
N GLY A 219 -12.89 -3.47 -13.05
CA GLY A 219 -12.36 -2.25 -13.63
C GLY A 219 -10.98 -2.47 -14.22
N THR A 220 -10.74 -1.95 -15.42
CA THR A 220 -9.44 -2.02 -16.10
C THR A 220 -8.74 -0.66 -16.10
N LEU A 221 -7.43 -0.64 -16.31
CA LEU A 221 -6.66 0.60 -16.46
C LEU A 221 -7.11 1.42 -17.70
N ALA A 222 -7.59 0.74 -18.75
CA ALA A 222 -8.23 1.40 -19.89
C ALA A 222 -9.54 2.11 -19.49
N GLY A 223 -10.35 1.48 -18.63
CA GLY A 223 -11.54 2.09 -18.05
C GLY A 223 -11.21 3.29 -17.16
N LEU A 224 -10.14 3.18 -16.37
CA LEU A 224 -9.60 4.28 -15.57
C LEU A 224 -9.19 5.46 -16.48
N TYR A 225 -8.37 5.19 -17.50
CA TYR A 225 -7.94 6.19 -18.47
C TYR A 225 -9.13 6.92 -19.10
N ALA A 226 -10.13 6.18 -19.58
CA ALA A 226 -11.32 6.77 -20.19
C ALA A 226 -12.04 7.72 -19.23
N ARG A 227 -12.15 7.32 -17.96
CA ARG A 227 -12.83 8.10 -16.92
C ARG A 227 -12.10 9.38 -16.57
N ILE A 228 -10.78 9.36 -16.44
CA ILE A 228 -10.00 10.52 -15.96
C ILE A 228 -9.54 11.46 -17.08
N THR A 229 -9.45 10.96 -18.31
CA THR A 229 -9.04 11.76 -19.48
C THR A 229 -10.23 12.23 -20.32
N GLY A 230 -11.37 11.52 -20.25
CA GLY A 230 -12.53 11.73 -21.14
C GLY A 230 -12.35 11.14 -22.54
N ASP A 231 -11.26 10.42 -22.79
CA ASP A 231 -10.99 9.74 -24.07
C ASP A 231 -11.56 8.30 -24.09
N ALA A 232 -11.58 7.64 -25.25
CA ALA A 232 -12.05 6.27 -25.35
C ALA A 232 -11.08 5.28 -24.69
N ALA A 233 -11.61 4.29 -23.98
CA ALA A 233 -10.82 3.23 -23.34
C ALA A 233 -9.91 2.49 -24.34
N THR A 234 -10.40 2.27 -25.57
CA THR A 234 -9.65 1.65 -26.67
C THR A 234 -8.40 2.44 -27.09
N ASN A 235 -8.27 3.70 -26.68
CA ASN A 235 -7.10 4.53 -26.96
C ASN A 235 -6.03 4.43 -25.85
N ALA A 236 -6.34 3.85 -24.69
CA ALA A 236 -5.44 3.78 -23.54
C ALA A 236 -4.14 3.03 -23.88
N TRP A 237 -4.27 1.76 -24.29
CA TRP A 237 -3.12 0.93 -24.65
C TRP A 237 -2.26 1.50 -25.78
N PRO A 238 -2.80 1.85 -26.97
CA PRO A 238 -1.95 2.36 -28.06
C PRO A 238 -1.26 3.70 -27.71
N LYS A 239 -1.89 4.57 -26.92
CA LYS A 239 -1.25 5.81 -26.46
C LYS A 239 -0.16 5.55 -25.42
N PHE A 240 -0.41 4.63 -24.49
CA PHE A 240 0.59 4.21 -23.52
C PHE A 240 1.80 3.55 -24.20
N GLN A 241 1.58 2.67 -25.18
CA GLN A 241 2.65 2.09 -26.01
C GLN A 241 3.49 3.17 -26.72
N ALA A 242 2.83 4.17 -27.30
CA ALA A 242 3.53 5.29 -27.93
C ALA A 242 4.38 6.08 -26.92
N ALA A 243 3.88 6.27 -25.70
CA ALA A 243 4.62 6.93 -24.63
C ALA A 243 5.83 6.10 -24.18
N LEU A 244 5.67 4.79 -24.01
CA LEU A 244 6.76 3.87 -23.67
C LEU A 244 7.87 3.86 -24.73
N ALA A 245 7.49 3.84 -26.02
CA ALA A 245 8.46 3.89 -27.12
C ALA A 245 9.26 5.20 -27.16
N ALA A 246 8.73 6.27 -26.57
CA ALA A 246 9.40 7.57 -26.47
C ALA A 246 10.31 7.69 -25.24
N LEU A 247 10.32 6.71 -24.32
CA LEU A 247 11.17 6.75 -23.13
C LEU A 247 12.65 6.56 -23.51
N PRO A 248 13.53 7.54 -23.23
CA PRO A 248 14.93 7.46 -23.64
C PRO A 248 15.71 6.35 -22.91
N GLY A 249 15.28 5.97 -21.70
CA GLY A 249 15.90 4.91 -20.88
C GLY A 249 15.11 3.61 -20.83
N GLY A 250 13.97 3.52 -21.52
CA GLY A 250 13.02 2.44 -21.34
C GLY A 250 12.41 2.40 -19.93
N VAL A 251 11.89 1.24 -19.54
CA VAL A 251 11.26 1.01 -18.23
C VAL A 251 12.25 0.34 -17.30
N THR A 252 12.92 1.12 -16.45
CA THR A 252 13.98 0.66 -15.52
C THR A 252 13.61 0.79 -14.05
N THR A 253 12.47 1.43 -13.75
CA THR A 253 11.89 1.59 -12.41
C THR A 253 10.36 1.50 -12.51
N ASP A 254 9.68 1.48 -11.36
CA ASP A 254 8.21 1.60 -11.28
C ASP A 254 7.68 3.00 -11.63
N ASP A 255 8.57 4.00 -11.72
CA ASP A 255 8.23 5.36 -12.14
C ASP A 255 8.98 5.76 -13.44
N PRO A 256 8.76 5.05 -14.56
CA PRO A 256 9.52 5.30 -15.79
C PRO A 256 9.22 6.67 -16.42
N PHE A 257 8.09 7.31 -16.09
CA PHE A 257 7.70 8.63 -16.61
C PHE A 257 7.96 9.78 -15.62
N ASN A 258 8.63 9.53 -14.49
CA ASN A 258 8.87 10.54 -13.45
C ASN A 258 7.57 11.18 -12.91
N GLY A 259 6.51 10.38 -12.84
CA GLY A 259 5.18 10.73 -12.35
C GLY A 259 5.17 11.07 -10.87
N MET A 260 6.09 10.53 -10.05
CA MET A 260 6.18 10.85 -8.62
C MET A 260 6.42 12.34 -8.37
N SER A 261 7.09 13.04 -9.29
CA SER A 261 7.26 14.50 -9.21
C SER A 261 5.95 15.29 -9.30
N GLN A 262 4.85 14.65 -9.68
CA GLN A 262 3.52 15.22 -9.86
C GLN A 262 2.49 14.69 -8.85
N ALA A 263 2.88 13.74 -7.99
CA ALA A 263 1.97 12.98 -7.13
C ALA A 263 1.51 13.75 -5.88
#